data_AF-A0A9D4TEF1-F1
#
_entry.id   AF-A0A9D4TEF1-F1
#
_cell.length_a   1.000
_cell.length_b   1.000
_cell.length_c   1.000
_cell.angle_alpha   90.00
_cell.angle_beta   90.00
_cell.angle_gamma   90.00
#
_symmetry.space_group_name_H-M   'P 1'
#
loop_
_entity.id
_entity.type
_entity.pdbx_description
1 polymer ?
#
loop_
_entity_poly.entity_id
_entity_poly.type
_entity_poly.pdbx_seq_one_letter_code
_entity_poly.pdbx_strand_id
1 'polypeptide(L)'
;MFFQVFQTLYFMSSFFNQFGPNCTSFLVAGEVYPTDVRAFFHGISAASGKVGAIMAASIFSQVDTVTTFYASAGAGVAGALLTWLFLPDTTGLDLSEIDRMHRYMLADKVEHYHGDAIKPRHLSLYEKWRGYGKLADSALWL
;
A
#
# COMPACT_ATOMS: atom_id res chain seq x y z
N MET A 1 -38.83 -5.50 6.75
CA MET A 1 -38.23 -4.87 5.56
C MET A 1 -37.07 -3.93 5.92
N PHE A 2 -37.25 -2.87 6.73
CA PHE A 2 -36.16 -1.94 7.12
C PHE A 2 -34.94 -2.64 7.76
N PHE A 3 -35.17 -3.56 8.70
CA PHE A 3 -34.11 -4.32 9.36
C PHE A 3 -33.25 -5.16 8.40
N GLN A 4 -33.87 -5.80 7.39
CA GLN A 4 -33.18 -6.61 6.40
C GLN A 4 -32.31 -5.77 5.46
N VAL A 5 -32.79 -4.56 5.09
CA VAL A 5 -32.02 -3.62 4.26
C VAL A 5 -30.81 -3.10 5.04
N PHE A 6 -31.02 -2.65 6.28
CA PHE A 6 -29.93 -2.20 7.15
C PHE A 6 -28.86 -3.27 7.34
N GLN A 7 -29.29 -4.50 7.65
CA GLN A 7 -28.36 -5.61 7.88
C GLN A 7 -27.59 -6.00 6.62
N THR A 8 -28.25 -6.00 5.46
CA THR A 8 -27.59 -6.21 4.16
C THR A 8 -26.53 -5.14 3.90
N LEU A 9 -26.84 -3.85 4.11
CA LEU A 9 -25.90 -2.75 3.92
C LEU A 9 -24.71 -2.84 4.88
N TYR A 10 -24.95 -3.18 6.15
CA TYR A 10 -23.91 -3.34 7.16
C TYR A 10 -22.92 -4.46 6.78
N PHE A 11 -23.43 -5.63 6.39
CA PHE A 11 -22.59 -6.75 5.97
C PHE A 11 -21.87 -6.46 4.65
N MET A 12 -22.53 -5.79 3.71
CA MET A 12 -21.91 -5.39 2.45
C MET A 12 -20.74 -4.42 2.71
N SER A 13 -20.93 -3.41 3.55
CA SER A 13 -19.88 -2.48 3.95
C SER A 13 -18.72 -3.20 4.64
N SER A 14 -19.03 -4.12 5.55
CA SER A 14 -18.02 -4.90 6.28
C SER A 14 -17.23 -5.81 5.33
N PHE A 15 -17.90 -6.43 4.36
CA PHE A 15 -17.28 -7.25 3.34
C PHE A 15 -16.26 -6.46 2.52
N PHE A 16 -16.62 -5.28 2.00
CA PHE A 16 -15.69 -4.47 1.20
C PHE A 16 -14.50 -3.93 2.02
N ASN A 17 -14.71 -3.63 3.31
CA ASN A 17 -13.62 -3.22 4.18
C ASN A 17 -12.58 -4.35 4.36
N GLN A 18 -13.05 -5.59 4.56
CA GLN A 18 -12.19 -6.75 4.70
C GLN A 18 -11.56 -7.17 3.37
N PHE A 19 -12.35 -7.23 2.30
CA PHE A 19 -11.92 -7.69 0.98
C PHE A 19 -10.90 -6.74 0.32
N GLY A 20 -11.02 -5.43 0.56
CA GLY A 20 -10.11 -4.44 0.01
C GLY A 20 -9.01 -4.05 1.00
N PRO A 21 -9.12 -2.88 1.67
CA PRO A 21 -8.00 -2.27 2.39
C PRO A 21 -7.40 -3.12 3.50
N ASN A 22 -8.19 -3.95 4.18
CA ASN A 22 -7.67 -4.78 5.26
C ASN A 22 -6.70 -5.82 4.70
N CYS A 23 -7.16 -6.68 3.79
CA CYS A 23 -6.30 -7.71 3.19
C CYS A 23 -5.12 -7.12 2.42
N THR A 24 -5.34 -6.09 1.60
CA THR A 24 -4.28 -5.53 0.75
C THR A 24 -3.18 -4.85 1.55
N SER A 25 -3.51 -4.17 2.66
CA SER A 25 -2.48 -3.50 3.48
C SER A 25 -1.49 -4.49 4.09
N PHE A 26 -1.94 -5.69 4.47
CA PHE A 26 -1.04 -6.74 4.96
C PHE A 26 -0.26 -7.40 3.83
N LEU A 27 -0.94 -7.71 2.73
CA LEU A 27 -0.33 -8.39 1.58
C LEU A 27 0.81 -7.56 0.98
N VAL A 28 0.57 -6.28 0.74
CA VAL A 28 1.52 -5.35 0.16
C VAL A 28 2.77 -5.18 1.03
N ALA A 29 2.62 -5.13 2.35
CA ALA A 29 3.76 -5.11 3.26
C ALA A 29 4.60 -6.40 3.16
N GLY A 30 4.04 -7.51 2.70
CA GLY A 30 4.78 -8.74 2.41
C GLY A 30 5.51 -8.73 1.07
N GLU A 31 5.07 -7.92 0.11
CA GLU A 31 5.60 -7.90 -1.27
C GLU A 31 6.63 -6.79 -1.49
N VAL A 32 6.46 -5.63 -0.86
CA VAL A 32 7.31 -4.45 -1.08
C VAL A 32 8.62 -4.52 -0.27
N TYR A 33 8.61 -5.14 0.91
CA TYR A 33 9.81 -5.21 1.75
C TYR A 33 10.76 -6.33 1.32
N PRO A 34 12.08 -6.05 1.27
CA PRO A 34 13.04 -7.03 0.80
C PRO A 34 13.15 -8.21 1.75
N THR A 35 13.33 -9.42 1.21
CA THR A 35 13.18 -10.68 1.95
C THR A 35 14.00 -10.74 3.24
N ASP A 36 15.24 -10.23 3.22
CA ASP A 36 16.17 -10.28 4.37
C ASP A 36 15.69 -9.53 5.62
N VAL A 37 14.89 -8.48 5.43
CA VAL A 37 14.42 -7.58 6.52
C VAL A 37 12.89 -7.48 6.58
N ARG A 38 12.19 -8.24 5.74
CA ARG A 38 10.74 -8.19 5.58
C ARG A 38 10.00 -8.35 6.90
N ALA A 39 10.36 -9.35 7.71
CA ALA A 39 9.66 -9.61 8.97
C ALA A 39 9.70 -8.41 9.93
N PHE A 40 10.85 -7.72 10.01
CA PHE A 40 11.03 -6.57 10.89
C PHE A 40 10.20 -5.36 10.41
N PHE A 41 10.32 -4.98 9.14
CA PHE A 41 9.58 -3.85 8.58
C PHE A 41 8.07 -4.12 8.47
N HIS A 42 7.67 -5.35 8.18
CA HIS A 42 6.28 -5.78 8.24
C HIS A 42 5.74 -5.67 9.68
N GLY A 43 6.54 -6.07 10.68
CA GLY A 43 6.21 -5.90 12.10
C GLY A 43 6.01 -4.44 12.50
N ILE A 44 6.90 -3.54 12.06
CA ILE A 44 6.75 -2.08 12.26
C ILE A 44 5.48 -1.56 11.59
N SER A 45 5.19 -2.00 10.37
CA SER A 45 3.99 -1.61 9.64
C SER A 45 2.73 -2.04 10.38
N ALA A 46 2.67 -3.29 10.84
CA ALA A 46 1.57 -3.81 11.65
C ALA A 46 1.43 -3.08 13.00
N ALA A 47 2.55 -2.75 13.65
CA ALA A 47 2.54 -1.95 14.88
C ALA A 47 1.98 -0.55 14.64
N SER A 48 2.37 0.11 13.55
CA SER A 48 1.88 1.44 13.19
C SER A 48 0.36 1.44 12.95
N GLY A 49 -0.18 0.40 12.31
CA GLY A 49 -1.62 0.22 12.14
C GLY A 49 -2.35 0.08 13.48
N LYS A 50 -1.78 -0.68 14.42
CA LYS A 50 -2.35 -0.81 15.79
C LYS A 50 -2.31 0.50 16.56
N VAL A 51 -1.21 1.26 16.47
CA VAL A 51 -1.10 2.60 17.08
C VAL A 51 -2.17 3.54 16.52
N GLY A 52 -2.37 3.55 15.20
CA GLY A 52 -3.43 4.30 14.55
C GLY A 52 -4.83 3.93 15.05
N ALA A 53 -5.11 2.63 15.20
CA ALA A 53 -6.39 2.15 15.73
C ALA A 53 -6.64 2.60 17.19
N ILE A 54 -5.62 2.54 18.04
CA ILE A 54 -5.71 3.02 19.43
C ILE A 54 -5.99 4.53 19.46
N MET A 55 -5.24 5.33 18.68
CA MET A 55 -5.45 6.77 18.61
C MET A 55 -6.87 7.12 18.12
N ALA A 56 -7.36 6.45 17.08
CA ALA A 56 -8.71 6.65 16.57
C ALA A 56 -9.76 6.32 17.63
N ALA A 57 -9.63 5.20 18.33
CA ALA A 57 -10.55 4.81 19.40
C ALA A 57 -10.55 5.84 20.55
N SER A 58 -9.39 6.34 20.96
CA SER A 58 -9.27 7.38 22.00
C SER A 58 -9.94 8.68 21.58
N ILE A 59 -9.71 9.14 20.34
CA ILE A 59 -10.27 10.41 19.84
C ILE A 59 -11.78 10.30 19.63
N PHE A 60 -12.25 9.23 18.98
CA PHE A 60 -13.67 9.05 18.67
C PHE A 60 -14.53 8.86 19.92
N SER A 61 -13.95 8.47 21.05
CA SER A 61 -14.67 8.42 22.34
C SER A 61 -15.09 9.80 22.87
N GLN A 62 -14.45 10.89 22.41
CA GLN A 62 -14.66 12.25 22.91
C GLN A 62 -15.46 13.13 21.93
N VAL A 63 -15.87 12.57 20.78
CA VAL A 63 -16.42 13.32 19.65
C VAL A 63 -17.79 12.76 19.26
N ASP A 64 -18.65 13.62 18.72
CA ASP A 64 -19.97 13.20 18.26
C ASP A 64 -19.90 12.17 17.12
N THR A 65 -20.97 11.37 17.00
CA THR A 65 -21.07 10.27 16.02
C THR A 65 -20.97 10.78 14.58
N VAL A 66 -21.62 11.90 14.28
CA VAL A 66 -21.62 12.47 12.92
C VAL A 66 -20.22 12.94 12.54
N THR A 67 -19.52 13.60 13.47
CA THR A 67 -18.15 14.07 13.25
C THR A 67 -17.18 12.90 13.10
N THR A 68 -17.36 11.82 13.86
CA THR A 68 -16.60 10.56 13.71
C THR A 68 -16.79 9.94 12.32
N PHE A 69 -18.01 9.98 11.78
CA PHE A 69 -18.30 9.49 10.44
C PHE A 69 -17.57 10.31 9.36
N TYR A 70 -17.62 11.64 9.43
CA TYR A 70 -16.88 12.50 8.50
C TYR A 70 -15.35 12.36 8.66
N ALA A 71 -14.85 12.23 9.88
CA ALA A 71 -13.43 12.04 10.14
C ALA A 71 -12.91 10.71 9.57
N SER A 72 -13.65 9.61 9.77
CA SER A 72 -13.30 8.30 9.20
C SER A 72 -13.40 8.27 7.68
N ALA A 73 -14.41 8.94 7.10
CA ALA A 73 -14.51 9.11 5.65
C ALA A 73 -13.30 9.89 5.09
N GLY A 74 -12.91 11.00 5.73
CA GLY A 74 -11.73 11.78 5.36
C GLY A 74 -10.43 10.99 5.46
N ALA A 75 -10.25 10.24 6.55
CA ALA A 75 -9.09 9.36 6.74
C ALA A 75 -9.03 8.24 5.68
N GLY A 76 -10.18 7.68 5.29
CA GLY A 76 -10.28 6.69 4.21
C GLY A 76 -9.87 7.24 2.85
N VAL A 77 -10.34 8.45 2.50
CA VAL A 77 -9.94 9.13 1.25
C VAL A 77 -8.45 9.47 1.27
N ALA A 78 -7.93 9.99 2.39
CA ALA A 78 -6.50 10.28 2.53
C ALA A 78 -5.66 8.99 2.37
N GLY A 79 -6.07 7.90 2.99
CA GLY A 79 -5.44 6.59 2.83
C GLY A 79 -5.46 6.11 1.38
N ALA A 80 -6.60 6.23 0.69
CA ALA A 80 -6.72 5.87 -0.72
C ALA A 80 -5.78 6.71 -1.62
N LEU A 81 -5.67 8.02 -1.36
CA LEU A 81 -4.76 8.91 -2.09
C LEU A 81 -3.29 8.57 -1.84
N LEU A 82 -2.93 8.26 -0.59
CA LEU A 82 -1.56 7.83 -0.26
C LEU A 82 -1.21 6.52 -0.96
N THR A 83 -2.11 5.54 -0.93
CA THR A 83 -1.94 4.27 -1.64
C THR A 83 -1.77 4.51 -3.14
N TRP A 84 -2.60 5.37 -3.73
CA TRP A 84 -2.52 5.67 -5.16
C TRP A 84 -1.20 6.36 -5.55
N LEU A 85 -0.66 7.23 -4.70
CA LEU A 85 0.55 8.00 -4.98
C LEU A 85 1.84 7.18 -4.76
N PHE A 86 1.92 6.46 -3.65
CA PHE A 86 3.17 5.85 -3.17
C PHE A 86 3.27 4.35 -3.42
N LEU A 87 2.15 3.66 -3.62
CA LEU A 87 2.19 2.21 -3.72
C LEU A 87 2.47 1.74 -5.16
N PRO A 88 3.56 0.97 -5.39
CA PRO A 88 3.75 0.28 -6.66
C PRO A 88 2.78 -0.89 -6.79
N ASP A 89 2.35 -1.19 -8.02
CA ASP A 89 1.58 -2.41 -8.30
C ASP A 89 2.55 -3.59 -8.44
N THR A 90 2.60 -4.46 -7.44
CA THR A 90 3.45 -5.67 -7.40
C THR A 90 2.77 -6.89 -8.03
N THR A 91 1.55 -6.75 -8.55
CA THR A 91 0.74 -7.87 -9.06
C THR A 91 1.41 -8.57 -10.24
N GLY A 92 1.81 -9.82 -10.02
CA GLY A 92 2.42 -10.69 -11.04
C GLY A 92 3.93 -10.49 -11.22
N LEU A 93 4.56 -9.64 -10.40
CA LEU A 93 6.01 -9.51 -10.34
C LEU A 93 6.59 -10.51 -9.33
N ASP A 94 7.66 -11.20 -9.71
CA ASP A 94 8.32 -12.13 -8.80
C ASP A 94 9.03 -11.36 -7.66
N LEU A 95 8.92 -11.86 -6.43
CA LEU A 95 9.51 -11.19 -5.27
C LEU A 95 11.04 -11.09 -5.36
N SER A 96 11.70 -12.04 -6.06
CA SER A 96 13.14 -11.99 -6.25
C SER A 96 13.58 -10.85 -7.17
N GLU A 97 12.72 -10.39 -8.08
CA GLU A 97 12.98 -9.22 -8.94
C GLU A 97 12.95 -7.92 -8.15
N ILE A 98 12.01 -7.78 -7.21
CA ILE A 98 11.94 -6.64 -6.28
C ILE A 98 13.20 -6.61 -5.39
N ASP A 99 13.58 -7.76 -4.82
CA ASP A 99 14.81 -7.88 -4.03
C ASP A 99 16.07 -7.55 -4.85
N ARG A 100 16.09 -7.96 -6.12
CA ARG A 100 17.20 -7.62 -7.03
C ARG A 100 17.24 -6.11 -7.27
N MET A 101 16.11 -5.48 -7.58
CA MET A 101 16.03 -4.02 -7.75
C MET A 101 16.52 -3.28 -6.50
N HIS A 102 16.07 -3.69 -5.31
CA HIS A 102 16.51 -3.10 -4.03
C HIS A 102 18.02 -3.22 -3.83
N ARG A 103 18.65 -4.34 -4.19
CA ARG A 103 20.10 -4.50 -4.11
C ARG A 103 20.84 -3.51 -5.02
N TYR A 104 20.35 -3.27 -6.23
CA TYR A 104 20.92 -2.26 -7.12
C TYR A 104 20.69 -0.83 -6.61
N MET A 105 19.56 -0.55 -5.95
CA MET A 105 19.30 0.73 -5.27
C MET A 105 20.27 0.98 -4.11
N LEU A 106 20.52 -0.03 -3.28
CA LEU A 106 21.48 0.07 -2.17
C LEU A 106 22.92 0.23 -2.64
N ALA A 107 23.26 -0.35 -3.80
CA ALA A 107 24.58 -0.23 -4.41
C ALA A 107 24.78 1.06 -5.22
N ASP A 108 23.78 1.95 -5.27
CA ASP A 108 23.74 3.16 -6.11
C ASP A 108 24.01 2.87 -7.60
N LYS A 109 23.54 1.72 -8.08
CA LYS A 109 23.78 1.17 -9.42
C LYS A 109 22.48 0.83 -10.13
N VAL A 110 21.42 1.59 -9.87
CA VAL A 110 20.08 1.32 -10.42
C VAL A 110 20.08 1.33 -11.96
N GLU A 111 20.94 2.16 -12.57
CA GLU A 111 21.20 2.22 -14.01
C GLU A 111 21.64 0.89 -14.65
N HIS A 112 22.18 -0.04 -13.86
CA HIS A 112 22.56 -1.36 -14.34
C HIS A 112 21.47 -2.43 -14.16
N TYR A 113 20.34 -2.09 -13.52
CA TYR A 113 19.22 -3.04 -13.36
C TYR A 113 18.34 -3.05 -14.63
N HIS A 114 18.19 -4.23 -15.23
CA HIS A 114 17.44 -4.47 -16.48
C HIS A 114 16.35 -5.53 -16.30
N GLY A 115 15.56 -5.43 -15.23
CA GLY A 115 14.53 -6.42 -14.89
C GLY A 115 13.10 -5.95 -15.11
N ASP A 116 12.13 -6.78 -14.71
CA ASP A 116 10.70 -6.48 -14.90
C ASP A 116 10.16 -5.41 -13.92
N ALA A 117 10.89 -5.12 -12.83
CA ALA A 117 10.45 -4.17 -11.81
C ALA A 117 10.50 -2.70 -12.26
N ILE A 118 11.31 -2.36 -13.28
CA ILE A 118 11.39 -0.99 -13.85
C ILE A 118 10.29 -0.70 -14.88
N LYS A 119 9.47 -1.70 -15.23
CA LYS A 119 8.36 -1.50 -16.16
C LYS A 119 7.35 -0.51 -15.56
N PRO A 120 6.75 0.40 -16.36
CA PRO A 120 5.82 1.41 -15.86
C PRO A 120 4.60 0.84 -15.10
N ARG A 121 4.27 -0.42 -15.33
CA ARG A 121 3.20 -1.11 -14.59
C ARG A 121 3.56 -1.30 -13.11
N HIS A 122 4.80 -1.64 -12.79
CA HIS A 122 5.23 -1.96 -11.44
C HIS A 122 5.81 -0.77 -10.66
N LEU A 123 5.86 0.41 -11.29
CA LEU A 123 6.33 1.64 -10.64
C LEU A 123 5.16 2.46 -10.08
N SER A 124 5.30 2.90 -8.84
CA SER A 124 4.44 3.89 -8.20
C SER A 124 4.48 5.24 -8.96
N LEU A 125 3.48 6.09 -8.74
CA LEU A 125 3.48 7.44 -9.32
C LEU A 125 4.68 8.26 -8.84
N TYR A 126 5.06 8.09 -7.57
CA TYR A 126 6.26 8.71 -7.02
C TYR A 126 7.54 8.24 -7.73
N GLU A 127 7.70 6.93 -7.98
CA GLU A 127 8.88 6.40 -8.66
C GLU A 127 8.93 6.82 -10.13
N LYS A 128 7.77 6.91 -10.80
CA LYS A 128 7.64 7.48 -12.14
C LYS A 128 8.10 8.94 -12.16
N TRP A 129 7.68 9.73 -11.18
CA TRP A 129 8.08 11.12 -11.04
C TRP A 129 9.58 11.28 -10.78
N ARG A 130 10.19 10.37 -10.01
CA ARG A 130 11.65 10.28 -9.80
C ARG A 130 12.43 9.84 -11.04
N GLY A 131 11.76 9.39 -12.09
CA GLY A 131 12.36 9.05 -13.37
C GLY A 131 12.82 7.60 -13.50
N TYR A 132 12.47 6.71 -12.57
CA TYR A 132 12.87 5.30 -12.64
C TYR A 132 12.35 4.57 -13.88
N GLY A 133 11.22 5.02 -14.44
CA GLY A 133 10.69 4.46 -15.69
C GLY A 133 11.56 4.73 -16.93
N LYS A 134 12.43 5.75 -16.90
CA LYS A 134 13.33 6.06 -18.02
C LYS A 134 14.49 5.08 -18.14
N LEU A 135 14.80 4.35 -17.07
CA LEU A 135 15.82 3.30 -17.08
C LEU A 135 15.39 2.10 -17.95
N ALA A 136 14.09 1.84 -18.05
CA ALA A 136 13.56 0.79 -18.90
C ALA A 136 13.78 1.09 -20.39
N ASP A 137 13.75 2.37 -20.78
CA ASP A 137 13.99 2.78 -22.17
C ASP A 137 15.48 2.72 -22.53
N SER A 138 16.40 3.04 -21.60
CA SER A 138 17.84 2.91 -21.84
C SER A 138 18.32 1.46 -21.96
N ALA A 139 17.63 0.54 -21.28
CA ALA A 139 17.89 -0.90 -21.31
C ALA A 139 17.58 -1.58 -22.65
N LEU A 140 16.76 -0.96 -23.51
CA LEU A 140 16.35 -1.51 -24.80
C LEU A 140 17.36 -1.23 -25.94
N TRP A 141 18.40 -0.42 -25.69
CA TRP A 141 19.39 0.02 -26.68
C TRP A 141 20.81 -0.51 -26.43
N LEU A 142 20.97 -1.45 -25.50
CA LEU A 142 22.21 -2.20 -25.22
C LEU A 142 21.97 -3.70 -25.47
#